data_AF-K4IWJ5-F1
#
_entry.id   AF-K4IWJ5-F1
#
_cell.length_a   1.000
_cell.length_b   1.000
_cell.length_c   1.000
_cell.angle_alpha   90.00
_cell.angle_beta   90.00
_cell.angle_gamma   90.00
#
_symmetry.space_group_name_H-M   'P 1'
#
loop_
_entity.id
_entity.type
_entity.pdbx_description
1 polymer ?
#
loop_
_entity_poly.entity_id
_entity_poly.type
_entity_poly.pdbx_seq_one_letter_code
_entity_poly.pdbx_strand_id
1 'polypeptide(L)'
;MKLSIVILNYKVPHYLMLCLDSVTKAIEHLDAEIIVVDNKSEDESCKFVKAFFPDVILISNTENLGFSKGNNIGVEQAKGEYLCILNPDTVLPEDCFTKLIGFHKELQNPGAIGVQLIDGAGEFLKESKRNVPTPKVALMKLLGDCSQYYNLKLNQNKRGETDILVGAFMFMKTSLYRQVNGFDEDYFMYGEDIDLSYRILKAGFKNYYFGEIQAVHFKGESTTKDQVYLKRFYNAMYIFYKKHFRNYKTSYKLVKQILKLAKIIEKVRLKSLKSIDSSKRNTLIITEDSCLTKQIKSKTASEANFAVKIPEECTNTLIVFDAEFISYKESIEALIKTKHKNNIFRYRPRKQNFIIGSESKHFKGVILKLNE
;
A
#
# COMPACT_ATOMS: atom_id res chain seq x y z
N MET A 1 16.76 14.49 -12.96
CA MET A 1 15.90 13.61 -12.15
C MET A 1 14.43 13.88 -12.47
N LYS A 2 13.72 12.91 -13.04
CA LYS A 2 12.29 13.02 -13.39
C LYS A 2 11.37 12.65 -12.22
N LEU A 3 11.72 11.63 -11.45
CA LEU A 3 10.87 11.07 -10.39
C LEU A 3 11.70 10.71 -9.14
N SER A 4 11.20 11.06 -7.97
CA SER A 4 11.68 10.49 -6.69
C SER A 4 10.58 9.63 -6.07
N ILE A 5 10.94 8.44 -5.62
CA ILE A 5 10.05 7.54 -4.87
C ILE A 5 10.53 7.51 -3.43
N VAL A 6 9.68 7.96 -2.50
CA VAL A 6 9.97 7.96 -1.07
C VAL A 6 9.19 6.83 -0.41
N ILE A 7 9.93 5.92 0.23
CA ILE A 7 9.41 4.74 0.91
C ILE A 7 9.80 4.81 2.37
N LEU A 8 8.81 4.98 3.24
CA LEU A 8 9.04 4.89 4.69
C LEU A 8 8.91 3.44 5.16
N ASN A 9 9.99 2.88 5.69
CA ASN A 9 10.05 1.53 6.20
C ASN A 9 9.98 1.47 7.74
N TYR A 10 9.23 0.50 8.26
CA TYR A 10 9.28 0.10 9.67
C TYR A 10 8.98 -1.39 9.83
N LYS A 11 10.01 -2.14 10.21
CA LYS A 11 10.00 -3.55 10.62
C LYS A 11 9.38 -4.54 9.61
N VAL A 12 9.63 -4.37 8.31
CA VAL A 12 9.07 -5.21 7.22
C VAL A 12 10.08 -5.54 6.10
N PRO A 13 11.24 -6.14 6.41
CA PRO A 13 12.36 -6.32 5.47
C PRO A 13 11.97 -7.03 4.17
N HIS A 14 11.23 -8.13 4.24
CA HIS A 14 10.92 -8.94 3.06
C HIS A 14 9.87 -8.28 2.15
N TYR A 15 8.91 -7.55 2.73
CA TYR A 15 7.97 -6.73 1.94
C TYR A 15 8.68 -5.55 1.29
N LEU A 16 9.58 -4.90 2.02
CA LEU A 16 10.41 -3.84 1.46
C LEU A 16 11.23 -4.34 0.27
N MET A 17 11.82 -5.55 0.34
CA MET A 17 12.55 -6.13 -0.79
C MET A 17 11.66 -6.37 -2.00
N LEU A 18 10.45 -6.91 -1.81
CA LEU A 18 9.48 -7.07 -2.89
C LEU A 18 9.05 -5.73 -3.49
N CYS A 19 8.80 -4.73 -2.64
CA CYS A 19 8.43 -3.39 -3.08
C CYS A 19 9.55 -2.76 -3.91
N LEU A 20 10.78 -2.74 -3.39
CA LEU A 20 11.96 -2.21 -4.10
C LEU A 20 12.20 -2.93 -5.42
N ASP A 21 12.01 -4.26 -5.47
CA ASP A 21 12.16 -5.02 -6.70
C ASP A 21 11.15 -4.58 -7.78
N SER A 22 9.87 -4.43 -7.40
CA SER A 22 8.83 -3.95 -8.31
C SER A 22 9.00 -2.48 -8.72
N VAL A 23 9.44 -1.62 -7.80
CA VAL A 23 9.71 -0.20 -8.09
C VAL A 23 10.89 -0.08 -9.04
N THR A 24 11.96 -0.85 -8.83
CA THR A 24 13.14 -0.88 -9.72
C THR A 24 12.72 -1.24 -11.15
N LYS A 25 11.81 -2.20 -11.31
CA LYS A 25 11.24 -2.51 -12.63
C LYS A 25 10.36 -1.38 -13.18
N ALA A 26 9.51 -0.79 -12.35
CA ALA A 26 8.64 0.31 -12.76
C ALA A 26 9.37 1.60 -13.17
N ILE A 27 10.66 1.73 -12.84
CA ILE A 27 11.50 2.88 -13.19
C ILE A 27 12.64 2.56 -14.17
N GLU A 28 12.72 1.34 -14.71
CA GLU A 28 13.83 0.87 -15.55
C GLU A 28 14.12 1.76 -16.78
N HIS A 29 13.14 2.55 -17.22
CA HIS A 29 13.25 3.48 -18.34
C HIS A 29 13.02 4.96 -17.96
N LEU A 30 13.15 5.29 -16.67
CA LEU A 30 12.98 6.65 -16.15
C LEU A 30 14.23 7.10 -15.41
N ASP A 31 14.60 8.36 -15.61
CA ASP A 31 15.56 9.05 -14.74
C ASP A 31 14.91 9.25 -13.36
N ALA A 32 15.13 8.31 -12.46
CA ALA A 32 14.46 8.24 -11.18
C ALA A 32 15.40 7.83 -10.04
N GLU A 33 15.04 8.20 -8.82
CA GLU A 33 15.73 7.81 -7.60
C GLU A 33 14.75 7.19 -6.60
N ILE A 34 15.23 6.25 -5.80
CA ILE A 34 14.48 5.63 -4.71
C ILE A 34 15.14 6.06 -3.40
N ILE A 35 14.32 6.59 -2.49
CA ILE A 35 14.72 7.04 -1.17
C ILE A 35 13.98 6.20 -0.14
N VAL A 36 14.70 5.38 0.61
CA VAL A 36 14.15 4.61 1.73
C VAL A 36 14.50 5.29 3.03
N VAL A 37 13.48 5.64 3.81
CA VAL A 37 13.65 6.13 5.18
C VAL A 37 13.31 4.98 6.13
N ASP A 38 14.27 4.51 6.90
CA ASP A 38 14.04 3.49 7.93
C ASP A 38 13.79 4.14 9.29
N ASN A 39 12.62 3.89 9.88
CA ASN A 39 12.19 4.46 11.15
C ASN A 39 12.64 3.64 12.36
N LYS A 40 13.96 3.39 12.47
CA LYS A 40 14.57 2.54 13.51
C LYS A 40 14.01 1.11 13.50
N SER A 41 14.11 0.45 12.35
CA SER A 41 13.84 -0.99 12.27
C SER A 41 15.02 -1.74 12.89
N GLU A 42 14.76 -2.46 13.97
CA GLU A 42 15.75 -3.32 14.67
C GLU A 42 15.81 -4.72 14.04
N ASP A 43 15.61 -4.79 12.73
CA ASP A 43 15.62 -6.02 11.95
C ASP A 43 16.52 -5.88 10.71
N GLU A 44 16.44 -6.84 9.79
CA GLU A 44 17.33 -6.91 8.64
C GLU A 44 17.04 -5.84 7.55
N SER A 45 16.03 -4.95 7.72
CA SER A 45 15.62 -4.00 6.68
C SER A 45 16.77 -3.18 6.11
N CYS A 46 17.53 -2.48 6.96
CA CYS A 46 18.65 -1.65 6.51
C CYS A 46 19.77 -2.48 5.86
N LYS A 47 20.04 -3.67 6.40
CA LYS A 47 21.07 -4.57 5.88
C LYS A 47 20.69 -5.10 4.50
N PHE A 48 19.44 -5.50 4.30
CA PHE A 48 18.95 -5.98 3.02
C PHE A 48 18.96 -4.89 1.95
N VAL A 49 18.54 -3.65 2.28
CA VAL A 49 18.61 -2.53 1.33
C VAL A 49 20.05 -2.31 0.87
N LYS A 50 21.02 -2.22 1.80
CA LYS A 50 22.44 -2.03 1.47
C LYS A 50 23.03 -3.16 0.62
N ALA A 51 22.61 -4.40 0.89
CA ALA A 51 23.16 -5.57 0.22
C ALA A 51 22.58 -5.78 -1.20
N PHE A 52 21.27 -5.60 -1.36
CA PHE A 52 20.56 -5.96 -2.59
C PHE A 52 20.19 -4.77 -3.48
N PHE A 53 20.14 -3.56 -2.91
CA PHE A 53 19.76 -2.33 -3.59
C PHE A 53 20.74 -1.19 -3.28
N PRO A 54 22.04 -1.33 -3.63
CA PRO A 54 23.07 -0.36 -3.26
C PRO A 54 22.85 1.05 -3.84
N ASP A 55 22.09 1.17 -4.93
CA ASP A 55 21.77 2.45 -5.57
C ASP A 55 20.61 3.20 -4.87
N VAL A 56 19.93 2.57 -3.90
CA VAL A 56 18.87 3.21 -3.10
C VAL A 56 19.49 4.15 -2.07
N ILE A 57 18.96 5.37 -1.99
CA ILE A 57 19.32 6.32 -0.94
C ILE A 57 18.66 5.86 0.37
N LEU A 58 19.45 5.30 1.28
CA LEU A 58 18.97 4.82 2.57
C LEU A 58 19.25 5.84 3.68
N ILE A 59 18.18 6.32 4.33
CA ILE A 59 18.22 7.20 5.51
C ILE A 59 17.78 6.38 6.72
N SER A 60 18.67 6.14 7.68
CA SER A 60 18.35 5.37 8.89
C SER A 60 18.14 6.29 10.08
N ASN A 61 16.89 6.45 10.53
CA ASN A 61 16.56 7.23 11.71
C ASN A 61 16.94 6.49 12.99
N THR A 62 17.33 7.23 14.02
CA THR A 62 17.67 6.69 15.35
C THR A 62 16.44 6.41 16.23
N GLU A 63 15.28 6.93 15.84
CA GLU A 63 13.99 6.75 16.49
C GLU A 63 12.84 6.58 15.47
N ASN A 64 11.71 6.04 15.94
CA ASN A 64 10.52 5.95 15.10
C ASN A 64 9.75 7.27 15.14
N LEU A 65 9.95 8.09 14.11
CA LEU A 65 9.37 9.43 13.98
C LEU A 65 7.92 9.45 13.47
N GLY A 66 7.35 8.27 13.20
CA GLY A 66 6.02 8.16 12.60
C GLY A 66 6.01 8.39 11.10
N PHE A 67 4.81 8.31 10.52
CA PHE A 67 4.60 8.32 9.07
C PHE A 67 4.89 9.69 8.46
N SER A 68 4.34 10.76 9.02
CA SER A 68 4.44 12.10 8.45
C SER A 68 5.89 12.59 8.42
N LYS A 69 6.54 12.65 9.59
CA LYS A 69 7.91 13.15 9.72
C LYS A 69 8.91 12.26 8.99
N GLY A 70 8.74 10.94 9.06
CA GLY A 70 9.58 9.99 8.33
C GLY A 70 9.53 10.20 6.82
N ASN A 71 8.33 10.37 6.24
CA ASN A 71 8.22 10.68 4.81
C ASN A 71 8.76 12.08 4.46
N ASN A 72 8.51 13.10 5.29
CA ASN A 72 9.05 14.45 5.07
C ASN A 72 10.59 14.44 4.95
N ILE A 73 11.28 13.72 5.84
CA ILE A 73 12.75 13.54 5.79
C ILE A 73 13.20 12.97 4.44
N GLY A 74 12.47 11.98 3.90
CA GLY A 74 12.76 11.44 2.58
C GLY A 74 12.52 12.45 1.46
N VAL A 75 11.43 13.22 1.53
CA VAL A 75 11.08 14.24 0.54
C VAL A 75 12.06 15.42 0.54
N GLU A 76 12.69 15.73 1.66
CA GLU A 76 13.77 16.73 1.73
C GLU A 76 14.96 16.37 0.84
N GLN A 77 15.24 15.07 0.67
CA GLN A 77 16.30 14.57 -0.21
C GLN A 77 15.85 14.42 -1.68
N ALA A 78 14.54 14.48 -1.96
CA ALA A 78 13.98 14.24 -3.28
C ALA A 78 14.34 15.37 -4.28
N LYS A 79 14.89 14.98 -5.43
CA LYS A 79 15.31 15.86 -6.54
C LYS A 79 14.42 15.75 -7.77
N GLY A 80 13.53 14.77 -7.82
CA GLY A 80 12.62 14.53 -8.93
C GLY A 80 11.62 15.66 -9.14
N GLU A 81 11.27 15.93 -10.39
CA GLU A 81 10.15 16.81 -10.73
C GLU A 81 8.83 16.30 -10.14
N TYR A 82 8.65 14.97 -10.22
CA TYR A 82 7.56 14.25 -9.60
C TYR A 82 8.03 13.54 -8.33
N LEU A 83 7.09 13.37 -7.40
CA LEU A 83 7.24 12.65 -6.14
C LEU A 83 6.18 11.56 -6.07
N CYS A 84 6.60 10.36 -5.67
CA CYS A 84 5.69 9.31 -5.22
C CYS A 84 5.97 8.97 -3.75
N ILE A 85 4.96 9.15 -2.90
CA ILE A 85 4.94 8.56 -1.56
C ILE A 85 4.39 7.14 -1.70
N LEU A 86 5.14 6.16 -1.20
CA LEU A 86 4.82 4.74 -1.38
C LEU A 86 5.06 3.96 -0.08
N ASN A 87 4.13 3.06 0.24
CA ASN A 87 4.32 2.15 1.36
C ASN A 87 5.31 1.00 1.02
N PRO A 88 6.01 0.44 2.03
CA PRO A 88 6.98 -0.64 1.81
C PRO A 88 6.33 -1.99 1.50
N ASP A 89 5.01 -2.14 1.66
CA ASP A 89 4.24 -3.36 1.41
C ASP A 89 3.37 -3.24 0.15
N THR A 90 3.94 -2.65 -0.90
CA THR A 90 3.29 -2.50 -2.21
C THR A 90 3.99 -3.25 -3.34
N VAL A 91 3.25 -3.59 -4.39
CA VAL A 91 3.80 -4.12 -5.66
C VAL A 91 3.25 -3.30 -6.82
N LEU A 92 4.13 -2.75 -7.64
CA LEU A 92 3.76 -1.90 -8.78
C LEU A 92 3.93 -2.65 -10.11
N PRO A 93 3.05 -2.43 -11.11
CA PRO A 93 3.28 -2.87 -12.47
C PRO A 93 4.36 -1.99 -13.13
N GLU A 94 5.05 -2.54 -14.12
CA GLU A 94 6.19 -1.91 -14.81
C GLU A 94 5.84 -0.56 -15.46
N ASP A 95 4.62 -0.44 -16.00
CA ASP A 95 4.19 0.76 -16.71
C ASP A 95 3.57 1.85 -15.80
N CYS A 96 3.62 1.66 -14.47
CA CYS A 96 2.94 2.51 -13.49
C CYS A 96 3.29 4.00 -13.63
N PHE A 97 4.57 4.33 -13.49
CA PHE A 97 5.00 5.74 -13.43
C PHE A 97 4.94 6.44 -14.79
N THR A 98 5.26 5.73 -15.88
CA THR A 98 5.16 6.28 -17.23
C THR A 98 3.72 6.69 -17.55
N LYS A 99 2.74 5.85 -17.20
CA LYS A 99 1.32 6.17 -17.36
C LYS A 99 0.86 7.30 -16.46
N LEU A 100 1.32 7.35 -15.20
CA LEU A 100 0.98 8.44 -14.27
C LEU A 100 1.52 9.80 -14.74
N ILE A 101 2.75 9.84 -15.24
CA ILE A 101 3.34 11.05 -15.82
C ILE A 101 2.56 11.49 -17.07
N GLY A 102 2.17 10.55 -17.93
CA GLY A 102 1.31 10.82 -19.08
C GLY A 102 -0.03 11.41 -18.66
N PHE A 103 -0.74 10.73 -17.76
CA PHE A 103 -2.04 11.18 -17.24
C PHE A 103 -1.95 12.56 -16.58
N HIS A 104 -0.92 12.82 -15.78
CA HIS A 104 -0.73 14.13 -15.15
C HIS A 104 -0.67 15.28 -16.17
N LYS A 105 -0.08 15.07 -17.35
CA LYS A 105 0.02 16.11 -18.39
C LYS A 105 -1.35 16.47 -19.01
N GLU A 106 -2.33 15.58 -18.92
CA GLU A 106 -3.69 15.78 -19.42
C GLU A 106 -4.58 16.55 -18.45
N LEU A 107 -4.16 16.68 -17.19
CA LEU A 107 -4.99 17.20 -16.11
C LEU A 107 -4.94 18.72 -16.01
N GLN A 108 -6.08 19.31 -15.64
CA GLN A 108 -6.18 20.72 -15.28
C GLN A 108 -6.02 20.87 -13.76
N ASN A 109 -5.07 21.70 -13.35
CA ASN A 109 -4.73 21.95 -11.94
C ASN A 109 -4.51 20.68 -11.09
N PRO A 110 -3.62 19.76 -11.55
CA PRO A 110 -3.42 18.47 -10.90
C PRO A 110 -2.87 18.62 -9.48
N GLY A 111 -3.62 18.05 -8.54
CA GLY A 111 -3.21 17.75 -7.18
C GLY A 111 -2.45 16.42 -7.11
N ALA A 112 -2.74 15.64 -6.06
CA ALA A 112 -2.23 14.28 -5.94
C ALA A 112 -3.04 13.28 -6.78
N ILE A 113 -2.37 12.24 -7.26
CA ILE A 113 -2.92 11.14 -8.05
C ILE A 113 -2.71 9.82 -7.28
N GLY A 114 -3.80 9.08 -7.07
CA GLY A 114 -3.75 7.71 -6.56
C GLY A 114 -4.11 6.70 -7.64
N VAL A 115 -3.81 5.44 -7.39
CA VAL A 115 -4.12 4.31 -8.30
C VAL A 115 -5.12 3.34 -7.67
N GLN A 116 -5.59 2.36 -8.44
CA GLN A 116 -6.38 1.27 -7.88
C GLN A 116 -5.51 0.38 -7.02
N LEU A 117 -5.73 0.41 -5.69
CA LEU A 117 -5.07 -0.53 -4.80
C LEU A 117 -5.93 -1.78 -4.60
N ILE A 118 -5.29 -2.93 -4.63
CA ILE A 118 -5.86 -4.24 -4.27
C ILE A 118 -5.05 -4.86 -3.13
N ASP A 119 -5.65 -5.71 -2.30
CA ASP A 119 -4.88 -6.47 -1.30
C ASP A 119 -4.21 -7.71 -1.89
N GLY A 120 -3.45 -8.45 -1.07
CA GLY A 120 -2.76 -9.69 -1.48
C GLY A 120 -3.68 -10.81 -1.98
N ALA A 121 -5.01 -10.68 -1.79
CA ALA A 121 -6.02 -11.58 -2.34
C ALA A 121 -6.69 -11.03 -3.61
N GLY A 122 -6.37 -9.80 -4.04
CA GLY A 122 -6.94 -9.16 -5.22
C GLY A 122 -8.21 -8.38 -4.96
N GLU A 123 -8.59 -8.20 -3.70
CA GLU A 123 -9.78 -7.45 -3.37
C GLU A 123 -9.52 -5.95 -3.41
N PHE A 124 -10.44 -5.22 -4.03
CA PHE A 124 -10.32 -3.78 -4.19
C PHE A 124 -10.34 -3.07 -2.84
N LEU A 125 -9.34 -2.21 -2.63
CA LEU A 125 -9.22 -1.37 -1.45
C LEU A 125 -9.96 -0.05 -1.69
N LYS A 126 -11.17 0.06 -1.12
CA LYS A 126 -12.04 1.25 -1.26
C LYS A 126 -11.36 2.54 -0.80
N GLU A 127 -10.41 2.44 0.14
CA GLU A 127 -9.59 3.57 0.59
C GLU A 127 -8.75 4.24 -0.51
N SER A 128 -8.57 3.60 -1.68
CA SER A 128 -7.93 4.20 -2.85
C SER A 128 -8.60 5.50 -3.30
N LYS A 129 -9.89 5.68 -2.99
CA LYS A 129 -10.67 6.88 -3.32
C LYS A 129 -11.75 7.19 -2.28
N ARG A 130 -11.57 8.28 -1.54
CA ARG A 130 -12.44 8.72 -0.45
C ARG A 130 -13.01 10.12 -0.75
N ASN A 131 -14.19 10.40 -0.20
CA ASN A 131 -14.70 11.76 -0.12
C ASN A 131 -14.14 12.43 1.16
N VAL A 132 -14.25 13.76 1.28
CA VAL A 132 -13.89 14.46 2.52
C VAL A 132 -14.66 13.88 3.72
N PRO A 133 -13.98 13.41 4.77
CA PRO A 133 -14.62 12.78 5.92
C PRO A 133 -15.18 13.83 6.88
N THR A 134 -16.13 14.64 6.41
CA THR A 134 -16.82 15.64 7.23
C THR A 134 -17.42 14.99 8.49
N PRO A 135 -17.67 15.73 9.58
CA PRO A 135 -18.22 15.15 10.80
C PRO A 135 -19.49 14.31 10.58
N LYS A 136 -20.37 14.73 9.65
CA LYS A 136 -21.57 13.98 9.26
C LYS A 136 -21.22 12.67 8.55
N VAL A 137 -20.31 12.71 7.57
CA VAL A 137 -19.87 11.53 6.81
C VAL A 137 -19.19 10.51 7.73
N ALA A 138 -18.34 10.97 8.65
CA ALA A 138 -17.69 10.10 9.62
C ALA A 138 -18.69 9.47 10.59
N LEU A 139 -19.70 10.22 11.04
CA LEU A 139 -20.79 9.68 11.86
C LEU A 139 -21.57 8.59 11.12
N MET A 140 -21.93 8.81 9.86
CA MET A 140 -22.63 7.81 9.05
C MET A 140 -21.80 6.53 8.88
N LYS A 141 -20.50 6.67 8.61
CA LYS A 141 -19.57 5.53 8.54
C LYS A 141 -19.55 4.72 9.83
N LEU A 142 -19.56 5.40 10.98
CA LEU A 142 -19.57 4.74 12.30
C LEU A 142 -20.88 3.99 12.55
N LEU A 143 -22.00 4.46 11.99
CA LEU A 143 -23.29 3.77 12.02
C LEU A 143 -23.40 2.63 10.98
N GLY A 144 -22.33 2.36 10.23
CA GLY A 144 -22.25 1.28 9.24
C GLY A 144 -22.45 1.73 7.79
N ASP A 145 -22.89 2.97 7.55
CA ASP A 145 -23.08 3.49 6.19
C ASP A 145 -21.79 4.11 5.64
N CYS A 146 -21.10 3.34 4.79
CA CYS A 146 -19.87 3.78 4.13
C CYS A 146 -20.09 4.48 2.78
N SER A 147 -21.34 4.67 2.33
CA SER A 147 -21.66 5.14 0.98
C SER A 147 -21.14 6.54 0.69
N GLN A 148 -21.14 7.42 1.70
CA GLN A 148 -20.64 8.79 1.59
C GLN A 148 -19.16 8.95 1.92
N TYR A 149 -18.54 7.94 2.54
CA TYR A 149 -17.11 8.01 2.91
C TYR A 149 -16.20 7.65 1.74
N TYR A 150 -16.56 6.62 0.98
CA TYR A 150 -15.83 6.23 -0.22
C TYR A 150 -16.45 6.90 -1.45
N ASN A 151 -15.62 7.27 -2.43
CA ASN A 151 -16.12 7.77 -3.71
C ASN A 151 -16.63 6.60 -4.56
N LEU A 152 -17.81 6.08 -4.25
CA LEU A 152 -18.40 4.92 -4.94
C LEU A 152 -18.99 5.26 -6.31
N LYS A 153 -19.23 6.56 -6.59
CA LYS A 153 -19.75 7.03 -7.88
C LYS A 153 -18.71 6.86 -9.00
N LEU A 154 -17.44 7.06 -8.69
CA LEU A 154 -16.35 6.75 -9.60
C LEU A 154 -16.13 5.24 -9.66
N ASN A 155 -16.27 4.61 -10.82
CA ASN A 155 -16.02 3.18 -10.97
C ASN A 155 -14.54 2.84 -10.66
N GLN A 156 -14.29 1.68 -10.07
CA GLN A 156 -12.95 1.25 -9.66
C GLN A 156 -11.92 1.19 -10.80
N ASN A 157 -12.34 0.89 -12.04
CA ASN A 157 -11.43 0.74 -13.18
C ASN A 157 -11.44 1.99 -14.09
N LYS A 158 -11.84 3.15 -13.56
CA LYS A 158 -11.96 4.41 -14.32
C LYS A 158 -11.10 5.50 -13.71
N ARG A 159 -10.81 6.52 -14.51
CA ARG A 159 -10.13 7.76 -14.10
C ARG A 159 -11.13 8.84 -13.70
N GLY A 160 -10.80 9.65 -12.71
CA GLY A 160 -11.67 10.77 -12.31
C GLY A 160 -11.21 11.50 -11.05
N GLU A 161 -11.90 12.59 -10.74
CA GLU A 161 -11.65 13.37 -9.53
C GLU A 161 -12.06 12.59 -8.27
N THR A 162 -11.28 12.76 -7.20
CA THR A 162 -11.61 12.26 -5.86
C THR A 162 -11.07 13.22 -4.82
N ASP A 163 -11.69 13.30 -3.66
CA ASP A 163 -11.24 14.30 -2.67
C ASP A 163 -9.97 13.85 -1.95
N ILE A 164 -10.00 12.61 -1.45
CA ILE A 164 -9.03 12.11 -0.49
C ILE A 164 -8.41 10.81 -0.99
N LEU A 165 -7.08 10.78 -1.03
CA LEU A 165 -6.27 9.62 -1.38
C LEU A 165 -5.65 9.00 -0.13
N VAL A 166 -5.19 7.75 -0.22
CA VAL A 166 -4.54 7.04 0.88
C VAL A 166 -3.03 7.16 0.78
N GLY A 167 -2.36 7.35 1.92
CA GLY A 167 -0.90 7.54 1.99
C GLY A 167 -0.07 6.34 1.53
N ALA A 168 -0.70 5.20 1.24
CA ALA A 168 -0.03 4.02 0.70
C ALA A 168 0.49 4.22 -0.74
N PHE A 169 -0.14 5.14 -1.50
CA PHE A 169 0.31 5.53 -2.82
C PHE A 169 -0.19 6.95 -3.13
N MET A 170 0.71 7.92 -3.24
CA MET A 170 0.38 9.28 -3.68
C MET A 170 1.44 9.80 -4.64
N PHE A 171 1.05 10.02 -5.91
CA PHE A 171 1.91 10.60 -6.94
C PHE A 171 1.53 12.07 -7.18
N MET A 172 2.50 12.99 -7.18
CA MET A 172 2.25 14.42 -7.42
C MET A 172 3.51 15.14 -7.88
N LYS A 173 3.40 16.43 -8.23
CA LYS A 173 4.60 17.27 -8.37
C LYS A 173 5.28 17.48 -7.02
N THR A 174 6.60 17.36 -6.99
CA THR A 174 7.40 17.65 -5.78
C THR A 174 7.20 19.10 -5.32
N SER A 175 7.06 20.03 -6.28
CA SER A 175 6.77 21.44 -5.99
C SER A 175 5.43 21.64 -5.28
N LEU A 176 4.39 20.88 -5.66
CA LEU A 176 3.08 20.95 -5.00
C LEU A 176 3.17 20.45 -3.55
N TYR A 177 3.85 19.32 -3.33
CA TYR A 177 4.05 18.78 -1.98
C TYR A 177 4.69 19.82 -1.06
N ARG A 178 5.74 20.50 -1.54
CA ARG A 178 6.42 21.58 -0.83
C ARG A 178 5.52 22.81 -0.64
N GLN A 179 4.78 23.22 -1.66
CA GLN A 179 3.87 24.37 -1.61
C GLN A 179 2.81 24.23 -0.51
N VAL A 180 2.28 23.03 -0.29
CA VAL A 180 1.28 22.79 0.76
C VAL A 180 1.89 22.45 2.12
N ASN A 181 3.22 22.51 2.28
CA ASN A 181 3.99 22.12 3.47
C ASN A 181 3.94 20.62 3.82
N GLY A 182 3.93 19.74 2.82
CA GLY A 182 4.12 18.30 2.98
C GLY A 182 3.14 17.61 3.91
N PHE A 183 3.52 16.47 4.51
CA PHE A 183 2.72 15.86 5.57
C PHE A 183 2.81 16.69 6.84
N ASP A 184 1.69 16.81 7.53
CA ASP A 184 1.61 17.56 8.79
C ASP A 184 2.14 16.69 9.94
N GLU A 185 3.19 17.14 10.60
CA GLU A 185 3.91 16.35 11.61
C GLU A 185 3.18 16.23 12.96
N ASP A 186 2.07 16.95 13.16
CA ASP A 186 1.19 16.68 14.32
C ASP A 186 0.57 15.27 14.22
N TYR A 187 0.49 14.71 13.01
CA TYR A 187 0.04 13.35 12.79
C TYR A 187 1.21 12.39 12.86
N PHE A 188 1.21 11.52 13.87
CA PHE A 188 2.13 10.39 13.88
C PHE A 188 1.77 9.35 12.79
N MET A 189 0.49 9.04 12.60
CA MET A 189 -0.03 8.12 11.57
C MET A 189 -1.57 8.15 11.47
N TYR A 190 -2.12 7.72 10.33
CA TYR A 190 -3.54 7.49 10.02
C TYR A 190 -4.46 8.69 9.76
N GLY A 191 -3.92 9.90 9.59
CA GLY A 191 -4.72 11.06 9.18
C GLY A 191 -3.96 12.09 8.36
N GLU A 192 -2.65 11.95 8.27
CA GLU A 192 -1.76 12.74 7.44
C GLU A 192 -2.12 12.71 5.95
N ASP A 193 -2.60 11.57 5.45
CA ASP A 193 -3.03 11.41 4.06
C ASP A 193 -4.35 12.14 3.76
N ILE A 194 -5.30 12.09 4.70
CA ILE A 194 -6.55 12.84 4.68
C ILE A 194 -6.25 14.34 4.74
N ASP A 195 -5.39 14.75 5.68
CA ASP A 195 -5.00 16.14 5.91
C ASP A 195 -4.28 16.73 4.69
N LEU A 196 -3.27 16.04 4.15
CA LEU A 196 -2.54 16.47 2.95
C LEU A 196 -3.49 16.56 1.75
N SER A 197 -4.28 15.52 1.48
CA SER A 197 -5.24 15.54 0.37
C SER A 197 -6.19 16.73 0.47
N TYR A 198 -6.70 17.00 1.68
CA TYR A 198 -7.63 18.11 1.91
C TYR A 198 -6.96 19.49 1.83
N ARG A 199 -5.69 19.62 2.27
CA ARG A 199 -4.91 20.85 2.08
C ARG A 199 -4.63 21.12 0.60
N ILE A 200 -4.37 20.10 -0.21
CA ILE A 200 -4.24 20.24 -1.67
C ILE A 200 -5.53 20.81 -2.27
N LEU A 201 -6.71 20.29 -1.87
CA LEU A 201 -8.00 20.85 -2.31
C LEU A 201 -8.19 22.30 -1.88
N LYS A 202 -7.83 22.64 -0.63
CA LYS A 202 -7.91 24.02 -0.10
C LYS A 202 -6.97 24.99 -0.82
N ALA A 203 -5.87 24.51 -1.37
CA ALA A 203 -4.96 25.29 -2.21
C ALA A 203 -5.48 25.47 -3.65
N GLY A 204 -6.68 24.97 -3.97
CA GLY A 204 -7.36 25.13 -5.26
C GLY A 204 -7.12 24.01 -6.26
N PHE A 205 -6.24 23.05 -5.95
CA PHE A 205 -5.93 21.91 -6.80
C PHE A 205 -7.00 20.80 -6.69
N LYS A 206 -6.94 19.84 -7.62
CA LYS A 206 -7.86 18.71 -7.67
C LYS A 206 -7.09 17.40 -7.52
N ASN A 207 -7.49 16.54 -6.59
CA ASN A 207 -6.92 15.20 -6.51
C ASN A 207 -7.62 14.26 -7.50
N TYR A 208 -6.88 13.28 -8.01
CA TYR A 208 -7.34 12.37 -9.04
C TYR A 208 -7.09 10.91 -8.66
N TYR A 209 -7.98 10.05 -9.14
CA TYR A 209 -7.84 8.61 -9.07
C TYR A 209 -7.66 8.07 -10.49
N PHE A 210 -6.63 7.24 -10.68
CA PHE A 210 -6.32 6.61 -11.95
C PHE A 210 -6.49 5.10 -11.85
N GLY A 211 -7.74 4.65 -12.02
CA GLY A 211 -8.14 3.25 -11.85
C GLY A 211 -7.72 2.29 -12.95
N GLU A 212 -6.99 2.76 -13.96
CA GLU A 212 -6.47 1.92 -15.05
C GLU A 212 -5.14 1.25 -14.68
N ILE A 213 -4.49 1.70 -13.60
CA ILE A 213 -3.33 1.06 -13.00
C ILE A 213 -3.76 0.35 -11.73
N GLN A 214 -3.43 -0.93 -11.62
CA GLN A 214 -3.61 -1.71 -10.40
C GLN A 214 -2.26 -1.96 -9.73
N ALA A 215 -2.20 -1.66 -8.44
CA ALA A 215 -1.06 -1.97 -7.58
C ALA A 215 -1.53 -2.77 -6.36
N VAL A 216 -0.69 -3.70 -5.91
CA VAL A 216 -0.96 -4.46 -4.68
C VAL A 216 -0.52 -3.60 -3.49
N HIS A 217 -1.31 -3.61 -2.43
CA HIS A 217 -0.96 -3.10 -1.11
C HIS A 217 -1.43 -4.12 -0.07
N PHE A 218 -0.49 -4.89 0.50
CA PHE A 218 -0.82 -6.03 1.37
C PHE A 218 -1.56 -5.60 2.65
N LYS A 219 -1.22 -4.41 3.17
CA LYS A 219 -1.87 -3.70 4.28
C LYS A 219 -1.81 -4.45 5.62
N GLY A 220 -1.23 -3.78 6.61
CA GLY A 220 -1.24 -4.25 8.01
C GLY A 220 -0.01 -5.05 8.40
N GLU A 221 1.03 -5.06 7.57
CA GLU A 221 2.27 -5.80 7.83
C GLU A 221 3.10 -5.14 8.93
N SER A 222 3.18 -3.80 8.94
CA SER A 222 3.88 -3.01 9.96
C SER A 222 3.03 -2.64 11.18
N THR A 223 1.72 -2.96 11.24
CA THR A 223 0.88 -2.58 12.37
C THR A 223 -0.15 -3.62 12.78
N THR A 224 -0.08 -4.04 14.05
CA THR A 224 -1.12 -4.82 14.71
C THR A 224 -2.34 -3.92 14.98
N LYS A 225 -3.55 -4.39 14.63
CA LYS A 225 -4.82 -3.68 14.90
C LYS A 225 -5.22 -3.81 16.37
N ASP A 226 -4.46 -3.15 17.24
CA ASP A 226 -4.62 -3.18 18.69
C ASP A 226 -5.25 -1.88 19.25
N GLN A 227 -5.21 -1.71 20.58
CA GLN A 227 -5.74 -0.50 21.21
C GLN A 227 -4.91 0.75 20.89
N VAL A 228 -3.62 0.59 20.58
CA VAL A 228 -2.72 1.70 20.20
C VAL A 228 -3.09 2.18 18.80
N TYR A 229 -3.36 1.26 17.86
CA TYR A 229 -3.89 1.57 16.54
C TYR A 229 -5.15 2.43 16.63
N LEU A 230 -6.16 1.97 17.39
CA LEU A 230 -7.42 2.70 17.53
C LEU A 230 -7.19 4.09 18.12
N LYS A 231 -6.41 4.20 19.20
CA LYS A 231 -6.08 5.49 19.83
C LYS A 231 -5.42 6.45 18.84
N ARG A 232 -4.47 5.97 18.02
CA ARG A 232 -3.79 6.77 16.99
C ARG A 232 -4.76 7.25 15.92
N PHE A 233 -5.55 6.34 15.34
CA PHE A 233 -6.54 6.67 14.31
C PHE A 233 -7.53 7.74 14.79
N TYR A 234 -8.06 7.61 16.00
CA TYR A 234 -9.01 8.60 16.53
C TYR A 234 -8.37 9.92 16.91
N ASN A 235 -7.15 9.90 17.44
CA ASN A 235 -6.39 11.13 17.68
C ASN A 235 -6.14 11.88 16.36
N ALA A 236 -5.80 11.15 15.29
CA ALA A 236 -5.64 11.73 13.96
C ALA A 236 -6.93 12.40 13.49
N MET A 237 -8.08 11.73 13.59
CA MET A 237 -9.37 12.35 13.22
C MET A 237 -9.71 13.57 14.10
N TYR A 238 -9.34 13.57 15.38
CA TYR A 238 -9.50 14.76 16.23
C TYR A 238 -8.67 15.94 15.74
N ILE A 239 -7.39 15.71 15.42
CA ILE A 239 -6.49 16.74 14.88
C ILE A 239 -7.09 17.31 13.59
N PHE A 240 -7.51 16.44 12.67
CA PHE A 240 -8.15 16.83 11.41
C PHE A 240 -9.37 17.74 11.63
N TYR A 241 -10.28 17.35 12.54
CA TYR A 241 -11.45 18.17 12.83
C TYR A 241 -11.11 19.50 13.50
N LYS A 242 -10.18 19.50 14.45
CA LYS A 242 -9.70 20.71 15.12
C LYS A 242 -9.10 21.71 14.12
N LYS A 243 -8.33 21.23 13.15
CA LYS A 243 -7.65 22.07 12.15
C LYS A 243 -8.57 22.61 11.06
N HIS A 244 -9.65 21.90 10.75
CA HIS A 244 -10.40 22.18 9.52
C HIS A 244 -11.88 22.52 9.69
N PHE A 245 -12.47 22.30 10.87
CA PHE A 245 -13.90 22.50 11.09
C PHE A 245 -14.17 23.33 12.35
N ARG A 246 -14.95 24.42 12.21
CA ARG A 246 -15.22 25.39 13.31
C ARG A 246 -15.91 24.77 14.54
N ASN A 247 -16.79 23.77 14.35
CA ASN A 247 -17.57 23.14 15.43
C ASN A 247 -16.91 21.88 16.04
N TYR A 248 -15.58 21.78 15.99
CA TYR A 248 -14.83 20.58 16.39
C TYR A 248 -15.10 20.12 17.84
N LYS A 249 -15.45 21.03 18.77
CA LYS A 249 -15.71 20.69 20.19
C LYS A 249 -16.93 19.77 20.36
N THR A 250 -18.01 20.03 19.62
CA THR A 250 -19.22 19.19 19.65
C THR A 250 -18.97 17.87 18.92
N SER A 251 -18.28 17.92 17.78
CA SER A 251 -17.85 16.74 17.04
C SER A 251 -16.91 15.85 17.87
N TYR A 252 -16.01 16.42 18.68
CA TYR A 252 -15.09 15.66 19.52
C TYR A 252 -15.77 14.94 20.67
N LYS A 253 -16.73 15.57 21.36
CA LYS A 253 -17.52 14.90 22.41
C LYS A 253 -18.29 13.71 21.85
N LEU A 254 -18.92 13.89 20.68
CA LEU A 254 -19.64 12.84 19.97
C LEU A 254 -18.71 11.70 19.53
N VAL A 255 -17.58 12.04 18.87
CA VAL A 255 -16.55 11.07 18.47
C VAL A 255 -16.08 10.28 19.69
N LYS A 256 -15.74 10.94 20.81
CA LYS A 256 -15.28 10.30 22.06
C LYS A 256 -16.28 9.29 22.63
N GLN A 257 -17.58 9.59 22.61
CA GLN A 257 -18.62 8.65 23.05
C GLN A 257 -18.75 7.47 22.09
N ILE A 258 -18.70 7.74 20.78
CA ILE A 258 -18.73 6.70 19.76
C ILE A 258 -17.48 5.79 19.85
N LEU A 259 -16.33 6.30 20.32
CA LEU A 259 -15.12 5.47 20.54
C LEU A 259 -15.35 4.36 21.56
N LYS A 260 -16.13 4.64 22.63
CA LYS A 260 -16.45 3.63 23.64
C LYS A 260 -17.26 2.49 23.03
N LEU A 261 -18.18 2.81 22.11
CA LEU A 261 -19.07 1.85 21.43
C LEU A 261 -18.36 1.08 20.31
N ALA A 262 -17.62 1.75 19.44
CA ALA A 262 -16.87 1.12 18.35
C ALA A 262 -15.84 0.09 18.87
N LYS A 263 -15.20 0.38 20.02
CA LYS A 263 -14.25 -0.54 20.67
C LYS A 263 -14.89 -1.87 21.09
N ILE A 264 -16.19 -1.86 21.41
CA ILE A 264 -16.95 -3.08 21.76
C ILE A 264 -17.25 -3.88 20.51
N ILE A 265 -17.73 -3.23 19.44
CA ILE A 265 -18.10 -3.88 18.17
C ILE A 265 -16.89 -4.51 17.48
N GLU A 266 -15.76 -3.80 17.42
CA GLU A 266 -14.56 -4.30 16.73
C GLU A 266 -13.92 -5.48 17.46
N LYS A 267 -14.00 -5.52 18.80
CA LYS A 267 -13.56 -6.66 19.62
C LYS A 267 -14.37 -7.92 19.34
N VAL A 268 -15.66 -7.79 19.00
CA VAL A 268 -16.52 -8.91 18.61
C VAL A 268 -16.20 -9.38 17.18
N ARG A 269 -16.03 -8.44 16.24
CA ARG A 269 -15.72 -8.75 14.84
C ARG A 269 -14.36 -9.43 14.64
N LEU A 270 -13.32 -9.04 15.38
CA LEU A 270 -12.00 -9.66 15.26
C LEU A 270 -11.99 -11.12 15.77
N LYS A 271 -12.86 -11.45 16.74
CA LYS A 271 -12.99 -12.83 17.26
C LYS A 271 -13.62 -13.81 16.27
N SER A 272 -14.34 -13.32 15.25
CA SER A 272 -15.01 -14.19 14.26
C SER A 272 -14.18 -14.47 13.01
N LEU A 273 -12.98 -13.88 12.88
CA LEU A 273 -12.11 -14.11 11.74
C LEU A 273 -11.31 -15.40 11.96
N LYS A 274 -11.52 -16.41 11.12
CA LYS A 274 -10.72 -17.65 11.10
C LYS A 274 -9.54 -17.48 10.13
N SER A 275 -8.37 -18.00 10.51
CA SER A 275 -7.22 -18.10 9.61
C SER A 275 -7.54 -19.09 8.49
N ILE A 276 -7.13 -18.76 7.25
CA ILE A 276 -7.28 -19.66 6.11
C ILE A 276 -6.15 -20.69 6.18
N ASP A 277 -6.48 -21.97 6.30
CA ASP A 277 -5.51 -23.06 6.28
C ASP A 277 -4.99 -23.27 4.86
N SER A 278 -3.69 -23.01 4.64
CA SER A 278 -3.02 -23.16 3.34
C SER A 278 -2.63 -24.60 3.01
N SER A 279 -2.67 -25.53 3.98
CA SER A 279 -2.09 -26.88 3.85
C SER A 279 -2.82 -27.83 2.89
N LYS A 280 -4.04 -27.49 2.46
CA LYS A 280 -4.91 -28.35 1.63
C LYS A 280 -5.07 -27.91 0.17
N ARG A 281 -4.17 -27.06 -0.34
CA ARG A 281 -4.24 -26.51 -1.70
C ARG A 281 -3.19 -27.12 -2.61
N ASN A 282 -3.51 -27.24 -3.90
CA ASN A 282 -2.49 -27.51 -4.93
C ASN A 282 -1.51 -26.35 -4.98
N THR A 283 -0.24 -26.61 -5.30
CA THR A 283 0.75 -25.54 -5.49
C THR A 283 1.07 -25.41 -6.97
N LEU A 284 0.99 -24.19 -7.50
CA LEU A 284 1.37 -23.86 -8.87
C LEU A 284 2.45 -22.78 -8.83
N ILE A 285 3.60 -23.06 -9.44
CA ILE A 285 4.70 -22.10 -9.50
C ILE A 285 4.88 -21.68 -10.96
N ILE A 286 4.78 -20.38 -11.19
CA ILE A 286 4.97 -19.77 -12.50
C ILE A 286 6.45 -19.42 -12.65
N THR A 287 7.22 -20.34 -13.23
CA THR A 287 8.68 -20.27 -13.37
C THR A 287 9.14 -21.18 -14.50
N GLU A 288 10.31 -20.91 -15.08
CA GLU A 288 11.02 -21.86 -15.94
C GLU A 288 12.17 -22.58 -15.17
N ASP A 289 12.42 -22.21 -13.91
CA ASP A 289 13.47 -22.80 -13.07
C ASP A 289 13.03 -24.15 -12.44
N SER A 290 13.49 -25.23 -13.06
CA SER A 290 13.27 -26.60 -12.59
C SER A 290 13.97 -26.96 -11.26
N CYS A 291 14.90 -26.13 -10.77
CA CYS A 291 15.56 -26.31 -9.46
C CYS A 291 14.75 -25.63 -8.35
N LEU A 292 14.32 -24.37 -8.55
CA LEU A 292 13.41 -23.65 -7.64
C LEU A 292 12.16 -24.48 -7.32
N THR A 293 11.63 -25.08 -8.38
CA THR A 293 10.60 -26.12 -8.38
C THR A 293 10.77 -27.17 -7.27
N LYS A 294 11.96 -27.78 -7.17
CA LYS A 294 12.24 -28.85 -6.20
C LYS A 294 12.34 -28.29 -4.79
N GLN A 295 12.89 -27.09 -4.63
CA GLN A 295 13.00 -26.44 -3.32
C GLN A 295 11.63 -26.12 -2.73
N ILE A 296 10.73 -25.51 -3.52
CA ILE A 296 9.38 -25.18 -3.06
C ILE A 296 8.60 -26.47 -2.75
N LYS A 297 8.70 -27.50 -3.59
CA LYS A 297 8.12 -28.84 -3.32
C LYS A 297 8.51 -29.38 -1.94
N SER A 298 9.77 -29.22 -1.53
CA SER A 298 10.23 -29.71 -0.22
C SER A 298 9.66 -28.95 0.98
N LYS A 299 9.11 -27.74 0.76
CA LYS A 299 8.59 -26.85 1.81
C LYS A 299 7.06 -26.74 1.82
N THR A 300 6.39 -27.16 0.75
CA THR A 300 4.91 -27.14 0.65
C THR A 300 4.33 -28.54 0.85
N ALA A 301 3.21 -28.64 1.57
CA ALA A 301 2.59 -29.92 1.93
C ALA A 301 1.86 -30.65 0.77
N SER A 302 1.85 -30.08 -0.44
CA SER A 302 1.06 -30.56 -1.58
C SER A 302 1.90 -30.79 -2.84
N GLU A 303 1.34 -31.57 -3.79
CA GLU A 303 1.91 -31.69 -5.13
C GLU A 303 2.05 -30.30 -5.77
N ALA A 304 3.29 -29.92 -6.10
CA ALA A 304 3.57 -28.69 -6.81
C ALA A 304 3.72 -28.94 -8.31
N ASN A 305 2.93 -28.22 -9.11
CA ASN A 305 2.98 -28.22 -10.56
C ASN A 305 3.63 -26.93 -11.06
N PHE A 306 4.14 -26.98 -12.30
CA PHE A 306 4.84 -25.87 -12.94
C PHE A 306 4.10 -25.48 -14.19
N ALA A 307 4.02 -24.18 -14.43
CA ALA A 307 3.51 -23.67 -15.68
C ALA A 307 4.31 -22.44 -16.10
N VAL A 308 4.58 -22.35 -17.40
CA VAL A 308 5.19 -21.16 -18.01
C VAL A 308 4.17 -20.04 -18.18
N LYS A 309 2.87 -20.36 -18.08
CA LYS A 309 1.76 -19.41 -18.19
C LYS A 309 0.73 -19.67 -17.10
N ILE A 310 0.03 -18.62 -16.68
CA ILE A 310 -1.09 -18.76 -15.75
C ILE A 310 -2.24 -19.51 -16.45
N PRO A 311 -2.72 -20.64 -15.90
CA PRO A 311 -3.88 -21.34 -16.44
C PRO A 311 -5.13 -20.47 -16.38
N GLU A 312 -5.96 -20.52 -17.44
CA GLU A 312 -7.24 -19.78 -17.47
C GLU A 312 -8.20 -20.25 -16.37
N GLU A 313 -8.12 -21.54 -16.03
CA GLU A 313 -8.85 -22.17 -14.94
C GLU A 313 -7.89 -22.69 -13.87
N CYS A 314 -7.91 -22.04 -12.71
CA CYS A 314 -7.15 -22.42 -11.54
C CYS A 314 -7.99 -22.12 -10.30
N THR A 315 -8.34 -23.15 -9.53
CA THR A 315 -9.16 -23.06 -8.32
C THR A 315 -8.45 -23.73 -7.15
N ASN A 316 -8.70 -23.26 -5.93
CA ASN A 316 -8.15 -23.81 -4.69
C ASN A 316 -6.62 -24.04 -4.73
N THR A 317 -5.87 -23.10 -5.32
CA THR A 317 -4.44 -23.24 -5.60
C THR A 317 -3.61 -22.14 -4.94
N LEU A 318 -2.45 -22.51 -4.40
CA LEU A 318 -1.37 -21.58 -4.05
C LEU A 318 -0.58 -21.26 -5.32
N ILE A 319 -0.70 -20.04 -5.82
CA ILE A 319 0.01 -19.57 -7.01
C ILE A 319 1.22 -18.75 -6.55
N VAL A 320 2.42 -19.19 -6.95
CA VAL A 320 3.68 -18.50 -6.70
C VAL A 320 4.16 -17.87 -8.00
N PHE A 321 4.22 -16.54 -8.03
CA PHE A 321 4.78 -15.77 -9.13
C PHE A 321 6.29 -15.60 -8.92
N ASP A 322 7.09 -16.15 -9.83
CA ASP A 322 8.54 -15.94 -9.84
C ASP A 322 8.90 -14.72 -10.67
N ALA A 323 9.28 -13.62 -10.01
CA ALA A 323 9.52 -12.33 -10.66
C ALA A 323 10.76 -12.33 -11.58
N GLU A 324 11.55 -13.42 -11.60
CA GLU A 324 12.58 -13.64 -12.63
C GLU A 324 11.98 -13.97 -14.00
N PHE A 325 10.75 -14.51 -14.04
CA PHE A 325 10.13 -15.03 -15.27
C PHE A 325 8.83 -14.32 -15.66
N ILE A 326 8.01 -13.94 -14.68
CA ILE A 326 6.75 -13.23 -14.95
C ILE A 326 6.83 -11.78 -14.48
N SER A 327 6.32 -10.86 -15.30
CA SER A 327 6.27 -9.45 -14.93
C SER A 327 5.33 -9.18 -13.75
N TYR A 328 5.57 -8.09 -13.02
CA TYR A 328 4.67 -7.63 -11.96
C TYR A 328 3.30 -7.24 -12.52
N LYS A 329 3.24 -6.67 -13.72
CA LYS A 329 1.99 -6.40 -14.42
C LYS A 329 1.19 -7.67 -14.70
N GLU A 330 1.79 -8.67 -15.35
CA GLU A 330 1.08 -9.92 -15.68
C GLU A 330 0.63 -10.68 -14.42
N SER A 331 1.47 -10.70 -13.37
CA SER A 331 1.11 -11.34 -12.10
C SER A 331 -0.04 -10.62 -11.39
N ILE A 332 -0.08 -9.28 -11.40
CA ILE A 332 -1.22 -8.49 -10.87
C ILE A 332 -2.50 -8.76 -11.67
N GLU A 333 -2.42 -8.78 -13.01
CA GLU A 333 -3.55 -9.09 -13.88
C GLU A 333 -4.10 -10.50 -13.62
N ALA A 334 -3.20 -11.48 -13.45
CA ALA A 334 -3.54 -12.86 -13.11
C ALA A 334 -4.22 -12.99 -11.76
N LEU A 335 -3.68 -12.28 -10.76
CA LEU A 335 -4.22 -12.22 -9.40
C LEU A 335 -5.66 -11.68 -9.43
N ILE A 336 -5.92 -10.58 -10.15
CA ILE A 336 -7.27 -10.01 -10.29
C ILE A 336 -8.21 -10.96 -11.04
N LYS A 337 -7.75 -11.61 -12.12
CA LYS A 337 -8.55 -12.53 -12.93
C LYS A 337 -8.97 -13.79 -12.15
N THR A 338 -8.18 -14.21 -11.16
CA THR A 338 -8.34 -15.51 -10.48
C THR A 338 -8.74 -15.43 -9.00
N LYS A 339 -8.90 -14.23 -8.42
CA LYS A 339 -9.20 -14.03 -6.99
C LYS A 339 -10.44 -14.76 -6.43
N HIS A 340 -11.50 -14.91 -7.23
CA HIS A 340 -12.75 -15.53 -6.78
C HIS A 340 -12.76 -17.07 -6.84
N LYS A 341 -11.58 -17.69 -7.02
CA LYS A 341 -11.42 -19.14 -7.19
C LYS A 341 -10.82 -19.82 -5.95
N ASN A 342 -10.84 -19.17 -4.77
CA ASN A 342 -10.20 -19.65 -3.53
C ASN A 342 -8.67 -19.86 -3.65
N ASN A 343 -8.03 -19.07 -4.51
CA ASN A 343 -6.59 -19.08 -4.70
C ASN A 343 -5.89 -18.22 -3.65
N ILE A 344 -4.63 -18.55 -3.38
CA ILE A 344 -3.73 -17.75 -2.55
C ILE A 344 -2.52 -17.39 -3.41
N PHE A 345 -2.02 -16.16 -3.27
CA PHE A 345 -0.96 -15.63 -4.11
C PHE A 345 0.32 -15.36 -3.30
N ARG A 346 1.46 -15.64 -3.91
CA ARG A 346 2.79 -15.33 -3.40
C ARG A 346 3.68 -14.81 -4.50
N TYR A 347 4.66 -14.02 -4.12
CA TYR A 347 5.73 -13.54 -4.98
C TYR A 347 7.07 -14.10 -4.50
N ARG A 348 7.91 -14.52 -5.43
CA ARG A 348 9.36 -14.62 -5.25
C ARG A 348 9.98 -13.39 -5.93
N PRO A 349 10.50 -12.41 -5.18
CA PRO A 349 11.21 -11.29 -5.79
C PRO A 349 12.50 -11.75 -6.47
N ARG A 350 12.97 -11.00 -7.47
CA ARG A 350 14.20 -11.34 -8.21
C ARG A 350 15.41 -11.42 -7.28
N LYS A 351 16.27 -12.40 -7.52
CA LYS A 351 17.52 -12.66 -6.77
C LYS A 351 17.28 -12.85 -5.26
N GLN A 352 16.07 -13.21 -4.84
CA GLN A 352 15.73 -13.49 -3.45
C GLN A 352 15.42 -14.97 -3.23
N ASN A 353 15.84 -15.47 -2.07
CA ASN A 353 15.61 -16.84 -1.62
C ASN A 353 14.42 -16.93 -0.66
N PHE A 354 13.32 -16.24 -0.97
CA PHE A 354 12.08 -16.36 -0.19
C PHE A 354 10.84 -16.14 -1.07
N ILE A 355 9.71 -16.69 -0.62
CA ILE A 355 8.39 -16.37 -1.17
C ILE A 355 7.55 -15.66 -0.10
N ILE A 356 6.76 -14.67 -0.54
CA ILE A 356 6.01 -13.78 0.35
C ILE A 356 4.64 -13.44 -0.20
N GLY A 357 3.67 -13.24 0.69
CA GLY A 357 2.36 -12.65 0.37
C GLY A 357 1.38 -12.82 1.52
N SER A 358 0.18 -12.27 1.37
CA SER A 358 -0.86 -12.30 2.39
C SER A 358 -2.21 -12.73 1.81
N GLU A 359 -2.97 -13.50 2.58
CA GLU A 359 -4.32 -13.95 2.25
C GLU A 359 -5.38 -12.86 2.45
N SER A 360 -5.07 -11.81 3.21
CA SER A 360 -5.98 -10.68 3.39
C SER A 360 -5.28 -9.50 4.05
N LYS A 361 -5.85 -8.31 3.88
CA LYS A 361 -5.50 -7.09 4.65
C LYS A 361 -5.72 -7.15 6.17
N HIS A 362 -6.10 -8.29 6.72
CA HIS A 362 -6.44 -8.48 8.14
C HIS A 362 -5.39 -9.26 8.91
N PHE A 363 -4.55 -10.04 8.23
CA PHE A 363 -3.52 -10.87 8.84
C PHE A 363 -2.15 -10.49 8.28
N LYS A 364 -1.11 -10.66 9.09
CA LYS A 364 0.26 -10.58 8.57
C LYS A 364 0.46 -11.68 7.55
N GLY A 365 1.16 -11.36 6.46
CA GLY A 365 1.47 -12.34 5.45
C GLY A 365 2.45 -13.41 5.90
N VAL A 366 2.64 -14.39 5.03
CA VAL A 366 3.52 -15.53 5.24
C VAL A 366 4.79 -15.32 4.43
N ILE A 367 5.93 -15.54 5.08
CA ILE A 367 7.26 -15.55 4.46
C ILE A 367 7.81 -16.97 4.58
N LEU A 368 8.15 -17.59 3.46
CA LEU A 368 8.81 -18.89 3.42
C LEU A 368 10.19 -18.72 2.80
N LYS A 369 11.24 -18.99 3.58
CA LYS A 369 12.62 -18.99 3.10
C LYS A 369 12.90 -20.25 2.28
N LEU A 370 13.53 -20.05 1.13
CA LEU A 370 14.06 -21.08 0.26
C LEU A 370 15.50 -21.39 0.70
N ASN A 371 15.98 -22.59 0.40
CA ASN A 371 17.34 -22.96 0.76
C ASN A 371 18.33 -22.23 -0.17
N GLU A 372 19.51 -21.90 0.35
CA GLU A 372 20.60 -21.30 -0.45
C GLU A 372 21.16 -22.25 -1.50
#